data_AF-A0A8I0H442-F1
#
_entry.id   AF-A0A8I0H442-F1
#
_cell.length_a   1.000
_cell.length_b   1.000
_cell.length_c   1.000
_cell.angle_alpha   90.00
_cell.angle_beta   90.00
_cell.angle_gamma   90.00
#
_symmetry.space_group_name_H-M   'P 1'
#
loop_
_entity.id
_entity.type
_entity.pdbx_description
1 polymer ?
#
loop_
_entity_poly.entity_id
_entity_poly.type
_entity_poly.pdbx_seq_one_letter_code
_entity_poly.pdbx_strand_id
1 'polypeptide(L)' 'ETIEKRQGFKVAALEEIAFRRGFIDAQRLRELAEPMRNNAYGQYLIELADNGVE' A
#
# COMPACT_ATOMS: atom_id res chain seq x y z
N GLU A 1 -17.32 -10.53 21.90
CA GLU A 1 -17.24 -9.14 21.41
C GLU A 1 -15.84 -8.92 20.87
N THR A 2 -15.79 -8.59 19.58
CA THR A 2 -14.72 -7.99 18.77
C THR A 2 -13.26 -8.52 18.89
N ILE A 3 -12.83 -9.19 17.82
CA ILE A 3 -11.46 -9.64 17.55
C ILE A 3 -10.60 -8.42 17.20
N GLU A 4 -10.13 -7.67 18.20
CA GLU A 4 -9.42 -6.38 18.01
C GLU A 4 -7.89 -6.48 18.15
N LYS A 5 -7.34 -7.70 18.11
CA LYS A 5 -5.88 -7.92 18.09
C LYS A 5 -5.55 -8.78 16.89
N ARG A 6 -5.09 -8.18 15.77
CA ARG A 6 -4.25 -8.78 14.69
C ARG A 6 -4.34 -8.10 13.30
N GLN A 7 -4.96 -6.92 13.13
CA GLN A 7 -5.17 -6.34 11.78
C GLN A 7 -4.41 -5.04 11.48
N GLY A 8 -3.32 -4.74 12.21
CA GLY A 8 -2.38 -3.69 11.78
C GLY A 8 -1.66 -4.01 10.45
N PHE A 9 -1.75 -5.26 9.99
CA PHE A 9 -1.09 -5.77 8.78
C PHE A 9 -2.03 -6.00 7.58
N LYS A 10 -3.32 -5.65 7.68
CA LYS A 10 -4.34 -6.12 6.72
C LYS A 10 -5.01 -5.08 5.82
N VAL A 11 -4.89 -3.78 6.10
CA VAL A 11 -5.29 -2.75 5.12
C VAL A 11 -4.13 -2.51 4.17
N ALA A 12 -2.94 -2.25 4.72
CA ALA A 12 -1.65 -2.05 4.05
C ALA A 12 -1.12 -3.20 3.16
N ALA A 13 -1.81 -4.33 3.03
CA ALA A 13 -1.42 -5.35 2.05
C ALA A 13 -2.23 -5.22 0.76
N LEU A 14 -3.40 -4.58 0.81
CA LEU A 14 -4.34 -4.58 -0.31
C LEU A 14 -3.87 -3.67 -1.44
N GLU A 15 -3.30 -2.50 -1.15
CA GLU A 15 -2.73 -1.63 -2.18
C GLU A 15 -1.57 -2.30 -2.93
N GLU A 16 -0.65 -2.93 -2.19
CA GLU A 16 0.47 -3.68 -2.78
C GLU A 16 -0.02 -4.85 -3.62
N ILE A 17 -0.95 -5.67 -3.09
CA ILE A 17 -1.52 -6.81 -3.82
C ILE A 17 -2.25 -6.31 -5.08
N ALA A 18 -2.99 -5.20 -4.98
CA ALA A 18 -3.69 -4.61 -6.10
C ALA A 18 -2.72 -4.15 -7.19
N PHE A 19 -1.60 -3.52 -6.82
CA PHE A 19 -0.56 -3.11 -7.75
C PHE A 19 0.14 -4.30 -8.41
N ARG A 20 0.56 -5.30 -7.61
CA ARG A 20 1.20 -6.54 -8.10
C ARG A 20 0.29 -7.37 -9.01
N ARG A 21 -1.03 -7.32 -8.78
CA ARG A 21 -2.02 -8.02 -9.61
C ARG A 21 -2.44 -7.21 -10.85
N GLY A 22 -1.99 -5.96 -10.98
CA GLY A 22 -2.40 -5.06 -12.06
C GLY A 22 -3.83 -4.54 -11.94
N PHE A 23 -4.43 -4.58 -10.75
CA PHE A 23 -5.75 -3.98 -10.48
C PHE A 23 -5.66 -2.45 -10.36
N ILE A 24 -4.53 -1.93 -9.89
CA ILE A 24 -4.24 -0.50 -9.83
C ILE A 24 -2.88 -0.23 -10.46
N ASP A 25 -2.75 0.94 -11.07
CA ASP A 25 -1.52 1.39 -11.71
C ASP A 25 -0.60 2.13 -10.73
N ALA A 26 0.66 2.37 -11.12
CA ALA A 26 1.65 3.03 -10.27
C ALA A 26 1.18 4.42 -9.82
N GLN A 27 0.52 5.17 -10.71
CA GLN A 27 -0.12 6.44 -10.37
C GLN A 27 -1.13 6.29 -9.24
N ARG A 28 -2.00 5.28 -9.34
CA ARG A 28 -3.07 5.06 -8.38
C ARG A 28 -2.53 4.60 -7.03
N LEU A 29 -1.48 3.77 -7.04
CA LEU A 29 -0.75 3.40 -5.83
C LEU A 29 -0.15 4.63 -5.14
N ARG A 30 0.45 5.54 -5.91
CA ARG A 30 1.04 6.79 -5.39
C ARG A 30 0.00 7.72 -4.77
N GLU A 31 -1.17 7.88 -5.40
CA GLU A 31 -2.28 8.68 -4.84
C GLU A 31 -2.76 8.12 -3.49
N LEU A 32 -2.86 6.79 -3.37
CA LEU A 32 -3.23 6.13 -2.11
C LEU A 32 -2.14 6.27 -1.04
N ALA A 33 -0.88 6.28 -1.47
CA ALA A 33 0.28 6.40 -0.59
C ALA A 33 0.58 7.85 -0.15
N GLU A 34 0.15 8.85 -0.91
CA GLU A 34 0.36 10.28 -0.62
C GLU A 34 -0.12 10.71 0.79
N PRO A 35 -1.34 10.38 1.25
CA PRO A 35 -1.76 10.69 2.63
C PRO A 35 -0.97 9.89 3.68
N MET A 36 -0.36 8.77 3.28
CA MET A 36 0.44 7.90 4.14
C MET A 36 1.94 8.21 4.10
N ARG A 37 2.38 9.21 3.31
CA ARG A 37 3.80 9.54 3.10
C ARG A 37 4.60 9.80 4.37
N ASN A 38 3.92 10.17 5.46
CA ASN A 38 4.54 10.47 6.76
C ASN A 38 4.81 9.21 7.59
N ASN A 39 4.41 8.03 7.10
CA ASN A 39 4.70 6.75 7.73
C ASN A 39 5.55 5.86 6.80
N ALA A 40 6.26 4.91 7.39
CA ALA A 40 7.16 4.02 6.64
C ALA A 40 6.44 3.21 5.54
N TYR A 41 5.14 2.94 5.72
CA TYR A 41 4.35 2.19 4.76
C TYR A 41 3.98 3.00 3.51
N GLY A 42 3.57 4.26 3.66
CA GLY A 42 3.32 5.14 2.52
C GLY A 42 4.60 5.46 1.76
N GLN A 43 5.74 5.59 2.47
CA GLN A 43 7.04 5.68 1.81
C GLN A 43 7.35 4.43 0.99
N TYR A 44 7.11 3.23 1.54
CA TYR A 44 7.28 1.97 0.83
C TYR A 44 6.36 1.86 -0.40
N LEU A 45 5.08 2.26 -0.30
CA LEU A 45 4.17 2.24 -1.44
C LEU A 45 4.57 3.25 -2.54
N ILE A 46 5.08 4.43 -2.16
CA ILE A 46 5.61 5.41 -3.13
C ILE A 46 6.84 4.83 -3.83
N GLU A 47 7.74 4.21 -3.07
CA GLU A 47 8.94 3.55 -3.63
C GLU A 47 8.57 2.39 -4.56
N LEU A 48 7.56 1.60 -4.20
CA LEU A 48 7.02 0.51 -5.03
C LEU A 48 6.36 1.04 -6.30
N ALA A 49 5.66 2.18 -6.23
CA ALA A 49 5.09 2.85 -7.39
C ALA A 49 6.17 3.41 -8.34
N ASP A 50 7.30 3.89 -7.78
CA ASP A 50 8.38 4.54 -8.53
C ASP A 50 9.35 3.53 -9.17
N ASN A 51 9.75 2.49 -8.41
CA ASN A 51 10.70 1.47 -8.87
C ASN A 51 10.01 0.28 -9.56
N GLY A 52 8.68 0.15 -9.41
CA GLY A 52 7.95 -1.01 -9.88
C GLY A 52 8.19 -2.25 -9.02
N VAL A 53 7.58 -3.36 -9.42
CA VAL A 53 7.79 -4.67 -8.80
C VAL A 53 8.79 -5.41 -9.68
N GLU A 54 10.05 -5.52 -9.25
CA GLU A 54 11.05 -6.39 -9.89
C GLU A 54 10.63 -7.87 -9.85
#